data_AF-A0A926YFJ8-F1
#
_entry.id   AF-A0A926YFJ8-F1
#
_cell.length_a   1.000
_cell.length_b   1.000
_cell.length_c   1.000
_cell.angle_alpha   90.00
_cell.angle_beta   90.00
_cell.angle_gamma   90.00
#
_symmetry.space_group_name_H-M   'P 1'
#
loop_
_entity.id
_entity.type
_entity.pdbx_description
1 polymer ?
#
loop_
_entity_poly.entity_id
_entity_poly.type
_entity_poly.pdbx_seq_one_letter_code
_entity_poly.pdbx_strand_id
1 'polypeptide(L)' 'MHSTEVATNKARLVAYCDPKIKEKLERLAELRLRSLSNLIESVLVEEVAKAEASGELPTKPVDGK' A
#
# COMPACT_ATOMS: atom_id res chain seq x y z
N MET A 1 15.49 -7.69 20.54
CA MET A 1 14.57 -8.25 19.53
C MET A 1 15.25 -8.08 18.18
N HIS A 2 15.62 -9.18 17.51
CA HIS A 2 16.32 -9.13 16.24
C HIS A 2 15.31 -8.76 15.14
N SER A 3 15.43 -7.55 14.59
CA SER A 3 14.71 -7.16 13.37
C SER A 3 15.39 -7.85 12.19
N THR A 4 14.79 -8.92 11.68
CA THR A 4 15.10 -9.45 10.36
C THR A 4 14.69 -8.40 9.32
N GLU A 5 15.65 -7.55 8.92
CA GLU A 5 15.49 -6.68 7.75
C GLU A 5 15.35 -7.56 6.51
N VAL A 6 14.12 -7.72 6.03
CA VAL A 6 13.87 -8.22 4.69
C VAL A 6 14.32 -7.11 3.74
N ALA A 7 15.47 -7.28 3.09
CA ALA A 7 16.00 -6.31 2.15
C ALA A 7 14.96 -6.05 1.04
N THR A 8 14.38 -4.85 1.04
CA THR A 8 13.44 -4.41 0.01
C THR A 8 13.83 -3.02 -0.44
N ASN A 9 13.80 -2.79 -1.75
CA ASN A 9 14.03 -1.48 -2.35
C ASN A 9 12.75 -0.61 -2.33
N LYS A 10 11.66 -1.09 -1.69
CA LYS A 10 10.39 -0.37 -1.60
C LYS A 10 10.41 0.64 -0.46
N ALA A 11 9.82 1.81 -0.69
CA ALA A 11 9.60 2.80 0.37
C ALA A 11 8.67 2.24 1.47
N ARG A 12 9.00 2.51 2.74
CA ARG A 12 8.21 2.05 3.89
C ARG A 12 7.06 3.00 4.17
N LEU A 13 5.83 2.49 4.15
CA LEU A 13 4.62 3.19 4.59
C LEU A 13 4.15 2.61 5.94
N VAL A 14 3.90 3.47 6.93
CA VAL A 14 3.31 3.09 8.21
C VAL A 14 2.07 3.95 8.44
N ALA A 15 0.94 3.32 8.76
CA ALA A 15 -0.31 4.01 9.02
C ALA A 15 -1.08 3.34 10.17
N TYR A 16 -1.85 4.14 10.90
CA TYR A 16 -2.83 3.67 11.87
C TYR A 16 -4.19 3.54 11.18
N CYS A 17 -4.94 2.50 11.53
CA CYS A 17 -6.31 2.29 11.06
C CYS A 17 -7.16 1.69 12.17
N ASP A 18 -8.49 1.71 11.97
CA ASP A 18 -9.43 1.06 12.89
C ASP A 18 -9.10 -0.45 13.00
N PRO A 19 -9.06 -1.03 14.22
CA PRO A 19 -8.74 -2.44 14.41
C PRO A 19 -9.64 -3.40 13.62
N LYS A 20 -10.94 -3.09 13.48
CA LYS A 20 -11.90 -3.90 12.74
C LYS A 20 -11.62 -3.87 11.23
N ILE A 21 -11.10 -2.74 10.74
CA ILE A 21 -10.68 -2.62 9.33
C ILE A 21 -9.42 -3.44 9.09
N LYS A 22 -8.44 -3.37 10.01
CA LYS A 22 -7.24 -4.19 9.93
C LYS A 22 -7.57 -5.68 9.86
N GLU A 23 -8.42 -6.18 10.75
CA GLU A 23 -8.82 -7.59 10.78
C GLU A 23 -9.48 -8.02 9.45
N LYS A 24 -10.38 -7.19 8.90
CA LYS A 24 -11.02 -7.46 7.61
C LYS A 24 -10.00 -7.49 6.46
N LEU A 25 -9.01 -6.60 6.47
CA LEU A 25 -7.96 -6.56 5.46
C LEU A 25 -7.05 -7.78 5.54
N GLU A 26 -6.67 -8.22 6.74
CA GLU A 26 -5.90 -9.43 6.96
C GLU A 26 -6.64 -10.66 6.41
N ARG A 27 -7.92 -10.81 6.77
CA ARG A 27 -8.75 -11.91 6.27
C ARG A 27 -8.97 -11.86 4.76
N LEU A 28 -9.13 -10.66 4.20
CA LEU A 28 -9.25 -10.49 2.75
C LEU A 28 -7.96 -10.88 2.02
N ALA A 29 -6.80 -10.58 2.58
CA ALA A 29 -5.51 -10.96 2.02
C ALA A 29 -5.34 -12.48 2.00
N GLU A 30 -5.71 -13.16 3.09
CA GLU A 30 -5.72 -14.63 3.19
C GLU A 30 -6.63 -15.28 2.14
N LEU A 31 -7.88 -14.81 2.01
CA LEU A 31 -8.84 -15.31 1.01
C LEU A 31 -8.33 -15.15 -0.43
N ARG A 32 -7.44 -14.17 -0.67
CA ARG A 32 -6.82 -13.89 -1.96
C ARG A 32 -5.42 -14.51 -2.11
N LEU A 33 -5.01 -15.38 -1.18
CA LEU A 33 -3.72 -16.06 -1.16
C LEU A 33 -2.53 -15.10 -1.32
N ARG A 34 -2.58 -13.93 -0.65
CA ARG A 34 -1.53 -12.92 -0.71
C ARG A 34 -1.25 -12.27 0.65
N SER A 35 -0.10 -11.62 0.77
CA SER A 35 0.23 -10.84 1.97
C SER A 35 -0.65 -9.59 2.10
N LEU A 36 -0.86 -9.12 3.33
CA LEU A 36 -1.52 -7.84 3.58
C LEU A 36 -0.81 -6.68 2.87
N SER A 37 0.53 -6.65 2.92
CA SER A 37 1.32 -5.64 2.23
C SER A 37 1.09 -5.62 0.71
N ASN A 38 0.97 -6.78 0.07
CA ASN A 38 0.65 -6.83 -1.37
C ASN A 38 -0.80 -6.42 -1.65
N LEU A 39 -1.75 -6.74 -0.76
CA LEU A 39 -3.12 -6.25 -0.86
C LEU A 39 -3.16 -4.71 -0.82
N ILE A 40 -2.49 -4.10 0.17
CA ILE A 40 -2.41 -2.65 0.30
C ILE A 40 -1.72 -2.03 -0.90
N GLU A 41 -0.60 -2.60 -1.37
CA GLU A 41 0.10 -2.11 -2.56
C GLU A 41 -0.80 -2.07 -3.80
N SER A 42 -1.60 -3.12 -4.07
CA SER A 42 -2.54 -3.09 -5.20
C SER A 42 -3.57 -1.97 -5.07
N VAL A 43 -4.14 -1.77 -3.88
CA VAL A 43 -5.13 -0.71 -3.64
C VAL A 43 -4.50 0.68 -3.85
N LEU A 44 -3.27 0.89 -3.36
CA LEU A 44 -2.56 2.16 -3.54
C LEU A 44 -2.27 2.45 -5.02
N VAL A 45 -1.80 1.45 -5.77
CA VAL A 45 -1.54 1.59 -7.22
C VAL A 45 -2.83 1.92 -7.97
N GLU A 46 -3.93 1.22 -7.68
CA GLU A 46 -5.23 1.48 -8.31
C GLU A 46 -5.74 2.89 -8.00
N GLU A 47 -5.56 3.37 -6.77
CA GLU A 47 -6.03 4.71 -6.37
C GLU A 47 -5.21 5.82 -7.03
N VAL A 48 -3.88 5.68 -7.07
CA VAL A 48 -2.99 6.61 -7.78
C VAL A 48 -3.34 6.66 -9.27
N ALA A 49 -3.55 5.50 -9.90
CA ALA A 49 -3.90 5.43 -11.31
C ALA A 49 -5.24 6.14 -11.62
N LYS A 50 -6.23 6.05 -10.72
CA LYS A 50 -7.50 6.79 -10.87
C LYS A 50 -7.30 8.31 -10.73
N ALA A 51 -6.49 8.73 -9.75
CA ALA A 51 -6.18 10.14 -9.55
C ALA A 51 -5.41 10.71 -10.75
N GLU A 52 -4.49 9.95 -11.32
CA GLU A 52 -3.76 10.31 -12.54
C GLU A 52 -4.69 10.39 -13.76
N ALA A 53 -5.59 9.41 -13.94
CA ALA A 53 -6.51 9.36 -15.07
C ALA A 53 -7.58 10.47 -15.04
N SER A 54 -7.99 10.89 -13.84
CA SER A 54 -8.93 12.00 -13.66
C SER A 54 -8.28 13.39 -13.74
N GLY A 55 -6.94 13.45 -13.73
CA GLY A 55 -6.18 14.69 -13.67
C GLY A 55 -6.09 15.32 -12.27
N GLU A 56 -6.57 14.62 -11.22
CA GLU A 56 -6.41 15.03 -9.82
C GLU A 56 -4.94 14.97 -9.39
N LEU A 57 -4.19 13.97 -9.87
CA LEU A 57 -2.76 13.82 -9.65
C LEU A 57 -1.98 14.01 -10.96
N PRO A 58 -0.92 14.84 -10.99
CA PRO A 58 -0.05 14.94 -12.16
C PRO A 58 0.63 13.61 -12.47
N THR A 59 0.69 13.24 -13.75
CA THR A 59 1.35 12.00 -14.22
C THR A 59 2.88 12.06 -14.26
N LYS A 60 3.47 13.22 -13.91
CA LYS A 60 4.92 13.38 -13.80
C LYS A 60 5.32 13.34 -12.33
N PRO A 61 6.44 12.68 -11.97
CA PRO A 61 6.99 12.81 -10.63
C PRO A 61 7.22 14.29 -10.36
N VAL A 62 6.61 14.81 -9.30
CA VAL A 62 7.01 16.11 -8.77
C VAL A 62 8.37 15.82 -8.14
N ASP A 63 9.46 16.18 -8.83
CA ASP A 63 10.81 16.11 -8.27
C ASP A 63 10.78 16.82 -6.91
N GLY A 64 10.88 16.02 -5.85
CA GLY A 64 10.84 16.48 -4.48
C GLY A 64 12.01 17.42 -4.25
N LYS A 65 11.69 18.66 -3.89
CA LYS A 65 12.64 19.67 -3.44
C LYS A 65 13.15 19.34 -2.04
#